data_AF-A0A167XA10-F1
#
_entry.id   AF-A0A167XA10-F1
#
_cell.length_a   1.000
_cell.length_b   1.000
_cell.length_c   1.000
_cell.angle_alpha   90.00
_cell.angle_beta   90.00
_cell.angle_gamma   90.00
#
_symmetry.space_group_name_H-M   'P 1'
#
loop_
_entity.id
_entity.type
_entity.pdbx_description
1 polymer ?
#
loop_
_entity_poly.entity_id
_entity_poly.type
_entity_poly.pdbx_seq_one_letter_code
_entity_poly.pdbx_strand_id
1 'polypeptide(L)'
;MKYKKWTLEEKLEILSFSEEVGIVETCRKYSVSTGTLYSWKKKHDKQGEAGLKVTYDTRSKELKQSEEENRILRKLLANKEIELEISRELLKKKFGTSDPRKI
;
A
#
# COMPACT_ATOMS: atom_id res chain seq x y z
N MET A 1 0.14 -15.03 -24.69
CA MET A 1 -1.11 -14.27 -24.84
C MET A 1 -0.79 -12.79 -24.72
N LYS A 2 -1.10 -11.96 -25.72
CA LYS A 2 -0.96 -10.49 -25.63
C LYS A 2 -2.25 -9.94 -25.03
N TYR A 3 -2.16 -9.29 -23.87
CA TYR A 3 -3.29 -8.60 -23.25
C TYR A 3 -3.50 -7.25 -23.94
N LYS A 4 -4.75 -6.93 -24.30
CA LYS A 4 -5.10 -5.60 -24.81
C LYS A 4 -4.84 -4.57 -23.71
N LYS A 5 -4.01 -3.57 -24.01
CA LYS A 5 -3.81 -2.41 -23.13
C LYS A 5 -4.88 -1.38 -23.48
N TRP A 6 -5.46 -0.77 -22.45
CA TRP A 6 -6.46 0.27 -22.59
C TRP A 6 -5.90 1.57 -22.02
N THR A 7 -6.03 2.67 -22.77
CA THR A 7 -5.69 4.02 -22.30
C THR A 7 -6.69 4.49 -21.24
N LEU A 8 -6.44 5.65 -20.63
CA LEU A 8 -7.40 6.23 -19.68
C LEU A 8 -8.68 6.63 -20.41
N GLU A 9 -8.53 7.33 -21.53
CA GLU A 9 -9.63 7.82 -22.36
C GLU A 9 -10.53 6.68 -22.82
N GLU A 10 -9.95 5.57 -23.30
CA GLU A 10 -10.73 4.40 -23.73
C GLU A 10 -11.52 3.79 -22.55
N LYS A 11 -10.94 3.73 -21.35
CA LYS A 11 -11.66 3.22 -20.18
C LYS A 11 -12.84 4.10 -19.78
N LEU A 12 -12.66 5.43 -19.86
CA LEU A 12 -13.70 6.39 -19.55
C LEU A 12 -14.84 6.32 -20.56
N GLU A 13 -14.51 6.24 -21.86
CA GLU A 13 -15.50 6.05 -22.92
C GLU A 13 -16.32 4.77 -22.70
N ILE A 14 -15.64 3.66 -22.42
CA ILE A 14 -16.30 2.36 -22.20
C ILE A 14 -17.18 2.38 -20.94
N LEU A 15 -16.75 3.03 -19.87
CA LEU A 15 -17.56 3.17 -18.66
C LEU A 15 -18.81 4.02 -18.92
N SER A 16 -18.68 5.16 -19.60
CA SER A 16 -19.81 6.01 -19.99
C SER A 16 -20.81 5.24 -20.86
N PHE A 17 -20.32 4.52 -21.87
CA PHE A 17 -21.17 3.70 -22.73
C PHE A 17 -21.89 2.58 -21.94
N SER A 18 -21.24 2.04 -20.91
CA SER A 18 -21.85 1.02 -20.04
C SER A 18 -22.97 1.55 -19.15
N GLU A 19 -22.96 2.84 -18.84
CA GLU A 19 -24.03 3.49 -18.07
C GLU A 19 -25.25 3.77 -18.93
N GLU A 20 -25.06 4.07 -20.21
CA GLU A 20 -26.14 4.34 -21.17
C GLU A 20 -26.80 3.06 -21.70
N VAL A 21 -26.00 2.07 -22.13
CA VAL A 21 -26.49 0.91 -22.88
C VAL A 21 -26.52 -0.36 -22.02
N GLY A 22 -25.77 -0.37 -20.92
CA GLY A 22 -25.64 -1.52 -20.03
C GLY A 22 -24.38 -2.36 -20.27
N ILE A 23 -24.05 -3.17 -19.27
CA ILE A 23 -22.78 -3.90 -19.18
C ILE A 23 -22.62 -4.96 -20.26
N VAL A 24 -23.67 -5.73 -20.58
CA VAL A 24 -23.60 -6.87 -21.50
C VAL A 24 -23.31 -6.42 -22.92
N GLU A 25 -24.07 -5.44 -23.42
CA GLU A 25 -23.90 -4.82 -24.73
C GLU A 25 -22.54 -4.14 -24.86
N THR A 26 -22.08 -3.46 -23.81
CA THR A 26 -20.74 -2.84 -23.77
C THR A 26 -19.64 -3.87 -23.89
N CYS A 27 -19.73 -4.97 -23.12
CA CYS A 27 -18.77 -6.06 -23.16
C CYS A 27 -18.68 -6.68 -24.55
N ARG A 28 -19.82 -6.84 -25.24
CA ARG A 28 -19.88 -7.35 -26.63
C ARG A 28 -19.26 -6.37 -27.61
N LYS A 29 -19.59 -5.07 -27.52
CA LYS A 29 -19.11 -4.03 -28.45
C LYS A 29 -17.61 -3.81 -28.36
N TYR A 30 -17.06 -3.69 -27.15
CA TYR A 30 -15.65 -3.36 -26.94
C TYR A 30 -14.77 -4.60 -26.70
N SER A 31 -15.35 -5.80 -26.71
CA SER A 31 -14.67 -7.07 -26.37
C SER A 31 -13.96 -7.00 -25.01
N VAL A 32 -14.60 -6.36 -24.03
CA VAL A 32 -14.12 -6.23 -22.65
C VAL A 32 -14.84 -7.27 -21.80
N SER A 33 -14.11 -7.99 -20.93
CA SER A 33 -14.76 -8.92 -20.00
C SER A 33 -15.55 -8.16 -18.93
N THR A 34 -16.69 -8.72 -18.52
CA THR A 34 -17.53 -8.16 -17.45
C THR A 34 -16.74 -7.88 -16.18
N GLY A 35 -15.86 -8.80 -15.76
CA GLY A 35 -15.00 -8.61 -14.60
C GLY A 35 -14.03 -7.43 -14.72
N THR A 36 -13.51 -7.16 -15.93
CA THR A 36 -12.66 -5.98 -16.19
C THR A 36 -13.47 -4.70 -16.04
N LEU A 37 -14.68 -4.67 -16.61
CA LEU A 37 -15.55 -3.51 -16.56
C LEU A 37 -15.99 -3.19 -15.12
N TYR A 38 -16.41 -4.19 -14.35
CA TYR A 38 -16.74 -4.01 -12.93
C TYR A 38 -15.53 -3.54 -12.10
N SER A 39 -14.33 -4.06 -12.40
CA SER A 39 -13.09 -3.62 -11.74
C SER A 39 -12.80 -2.14 -12.02
N TRP A 40 -12.99 -1.70 -13.27
CA TRP A 40 -12.86 -0.29 -13.62
C TRP A 40 -13.92 0.57 -12.94
N LYS A 41 -15.19 0.17 -12.98
CA LYS A 41 -16.28 0.89 -12.31
C LYS A 41 -16.00 1.07 -10.83
N LYS A 42 -15.63 0.00 -10.11
CA LYS A 42 -15.27 0.06 -8.69
C LYS A 42 -14.09 1.00 -8.41
N LYS A 43 -13.07 1.03 -9.28
CA LYS A 43 -11.93 1.94 -9.12
C LYS A 43 -12.33 3.39 -9.40
N HIS A 44 -13.16 3.61 -10.40
CA HIS A 44 -13.71 4.90 -10.75
C HIS A 44 -14.59 5.45 -9.63
N ASP A 45 -15.50 4.65 -9.07
CA ASP A 45 -16.38 5.06 -7.97
C ASP A 45 -15.58 5.46 -6.71
N LYS A 46 -14.43 4.81 -6.46
CA LYS A 46 -13.62 5.06 -5.26
C LYS A 46 -12.64 6.24 -5.41
N GLN A 47 -12.07 6.43 -6.60
CA GLN A 47 -10.92 7.33 -6.82
C GLN A 47 -11.10 8.24 -8.04
N GLY A 48 -12.28 8.26 -8.66
CA GLY A 48 -12.54 8.94 -9.93
C GLY A 48 -11.65 8.45 -11.06
N GLU A 49 -11.35 9.33 -12.00
CA GLU A 49 -10.44 9.07 -13.11
C GLU A 49 -9.04 8.61 -12.66
N ALA A 50 -8.58 9.09 -11.49
CA ALA A 50 -7.28 8.70 -10.93
C ALA A 50 -7.21 7.20 -10.62
N GLY A 51 -8.34 6.56 -10.30
CA GLY A 51 -8.41 5.11 -10.09
C GLY A 51 -8.26 4.27 -11.36
N LEU A 52 -8.49 4.86 -12.54
CA LEU A 52 -8.38 4.19 -13.83
C LEU A 52 -7.01 4.36 -14.48
N LYS A 53 -6.24 5.37 -14.03
CA LYS A 53 -4.84 5.54 -14.42
C LYS A 53 -4.04 4.32 -13.98
N VAL A 54 -3.12 3.88 -14.84
CA VAL A 54 -2.17 2.83 -14.47
C VAL A 54 -1.25 3.43 -13.40
N THR A 55 -1.54 3.12 -12.14
CA THR A 55 -0.64 3.43 -11.04
C THR A 55 0.53 2.46 -11.13
N TYR A 56 1.61 2.89 -11.77
CA TYR A 56 2.90 2.33 -11.43
C TYR A 56 3.16 2.69 -9.98
N ASP A 57 3.63 1.73 -9.18
CA ASP A 57 4.18 2.08 -7.88
C ASP A 57 5.39 2.96 -8.14
N THR A 58 5.19 4.28 -8.03
CA THR A 58 6.21 5.29 -8.30
C THR A 58 7.23 5.38 -7.17
N ARG A 59 7.03 4.63 -6.08
CA ARG A 59 8.02 4.55 -5.00
C ARG A 59 9.27 3.92 -5.57
N SER A 60 10.36 4.70 -5.60
CA SER A 60 11.69 4.23 -5.94
C SER A 60 12.02 2.98 -5.12
N LYS A 61 12.78 2.05 -5.71
CA LYS A 61 13.34 0.90 -4.97
C LYS A 61 14.07 1.37 -3.71
N GLU A 62 14.75 2.51 -3.79
CA GLU A 62 15.46 3.14 -2.67
C GLU A 62 14.50 3.57 -1.56
N LEU A 63 13.35 4.14 -1.90
CA LEU A 63 12.34 4.54 -0.92
C LEU A 63 11.82 3.32 -0.16
N LYS A 64 11.53 2.22 -0.86
CA LYS A 64 11.07 0.97 -0.23
C LYS A 64 12.13 0.36 0.69
N GLN A 65 13.39 0.36 0.25
CA GLN A 65 14.51 -0.14 1.05
C GLN A 65 14.70 0.71 2.31
N SER A 66 14.66 2.03 2.18
CA SER A 66 14.79 2.97 3.30
C SER A 66 13.65 2.85 4.30
N GLU A 67 12.42 2.60 3.84
CA GLU A 67 11.27 2.36 4.73
C GLU A 67 11.40 1.04 5.50
N GLU A 68 11.89 -0.02 4.86
CA GLU A 68 12.13 -1.30 5.52
C GLU A 68 13.27 -1.21 6.54
N GLU A 69 14.36 -0.54 6.18
CA GLU A 69 15.47 -0.28 7.09
C GLU A 69 15.00 0.53 8.31
N ASN A 70 14.22 1.60 8.09
CA ASN A 70 13.62 2.36 9.19
C ASN A 70 12.74 1.49 10.10
N ARG A 71 11.94 0.60 9.52
CA ARG A 71 11.10 -0.33 10.29
C ARG A 71 11.95 -1.26 11.16
N ILE A 72 13.05 -1.79 10.62
CA ILE A 72 13.98 -2.65 11.36
C ILE A 72 14.67 -1.86 12.48
N LEU A 73 15.18 -0.66 12.17
CA LEU A 73 15.88 0.19 13.14
C LEU A 73 14.97 0.60 14.30
N ARG A 74 13.71 0.98 14.02
CA ARG A 74 12.72 1.29 15.06
C ARG A 74 12.44 0.10 15.96
N LYS A 75 12.34 -1.10 15.40
CA LYS A 75 12.15 -2.33 16.18
C LYS A 75 13.36 -2.62 17.07
N LEU A 76 14.57 -2.49 16.53
CA LEU A 76 15.79 -2.71 17.29
C LEU A 76 15.95 -1.70 18.43
N LEU A 77 15.63 -0.42 18.18
CA LEU A 77 15.66 0.63 19.19
C LEU A 77 14.69 0.32 20.33
N ALA A 78 13.43 0.01 20.00
CA ALA A 78 12.42 -0.34 21.01
C ALA A 78 12.85 -1.54 21.87
N ASN A 79 13.42 -2.58 21.25
CA ASN A 79 13.95 -3.73 21.99
C ASN A 79 15.08 -3.34 22.95
N LYS A 80 16.02 -2.49 22.50
CA LYS A 80 17.11 -2.00 23.34
C LYS A 80 16.62 -1.13 24.49
N GLU A 81 15.61 -0.30 24.28
CA GLU A 81 15.01 0.52 25.33
C GLU A 81 14.36 -0.36 26.41
N ILE A 82 13.64 -1.40 26.01
CA ILE A 82 13.04 -2.37 26.95
C ILE A 82 14.15 -3.09 27.74
N GLU A 83 15.20 -3.57 27.07
CA GLU A 83 16.32 -4.26 27.71
C GLU A 83 17.06 -3.35 28.71
N LEU A 84 17.26 -2.08 28.37
CA LEU A 84 17.85 -1.09 29.26
C LEU A 84 16.97 -0.82 30.48
N GLU A 85 15.66 -0.75 30.30
CA GLU A 85 14.73 -0.53 31.42
C GLU A 85 14.75 -1.70 32.40
N ILE A 86 14.65 -2.93 31.89
CA ILE A 86 14.77 -4.14 32.72
C ILE A 86 16.11 -4.16 33.45
N SER A 87 17.21 -3.84 32.76
CA SER A 87 18.53 -3.80 33.37
C SER A 87 18.61 -2.78 34.50
N ARG A 88 18.05 -1.57 34.31
CA ARG A 88 17.99 -0.52 35.34
C ARG A 88 17.16 -0.94 36.55
N GLU A 89 16.03 -1.59 36.33
CA GLU A 89 15.19 -2.12 37.41
C GLU A 89 15.91 -3.17 38.24
N LEU A 90 16.62 -4.10 37.59
CA LEU A 90 17.42 -5.13 38.26
C LEU A 90 18.55 -4.52 39.10
N LEU A 91 19.28 -3.52 38.56
CA LEU A 91 20.31 -2.80 39.32
C LEU A 91 19.72 -2.10 40.53
N LYS A 92 18.59 -1.40 40.36
CA LYS A 92 17.89 -0.72 41.45
C LYS A 92 17.47 -1.69 42.54
N LYS A 93 16.96 -2.87 42.17
CA LYS A 93 16.55 -3.92 43.11
C LYS A 93 17.73 -4.50 43.88
N LYS A 94 18.89 -4.69 43.23
CA LYS A 94 20.07 -5.33 43.83
C LYS A 94 20.93 -4.36 44.65
N PHE A 95 21.08 -3.12 44.20
CA PHE A 95 22.07 -2.17 44.74
C PHE A 95 21.45 -0.84 45.21
N GLY A 96 20.12 -0.68 45.14
CA GLY A 96 19.44 0.57 45.51
C GLY A 96 19.62 1.71 44.50
N THR A 97 20.36 1.49 43.40
CA THR A 97 20.63 2.47 42.35
C THR A 97 20.52 1.83 40.97
N SER A 98 19.95 2.56 40.01
CA SER A 98 19.87 2.16 38.59
C SER A 98 21.10 2.60 37.77
N ASP A 99 21.99 3.39 38.37
CA ASP A 99 23.22 3.85 37.74
C ASP A 99 24.35 2.84 38.01
N PRO A 100 24.84 2.10 37.00
CA PRO A 100 25.90 1.13 37.16
C PRO A 100 27.24 1.75 37.61
N ARG A 101 27.42 3.07 37.51
CA ARG A 101 28.64 3.76 37.98
C ARG A 101 28.64 4.05 39.48
N LYS A 102 27.51 3.86 40.16
CA LYS A 102 27.34 4.10 41.61
C LYS A 102 27.35 2.81 42.43
N ILE A 103 27.63 1.69 41.78
CA ILE A 103 27.69 0.34 42.35
C ILE A 103 29.15 -0.04 42.60
#